data_AF-A0AAE4IR51-F1
#
_entry.id   AF-A0AAE4IR51-F1
#
_cell.length_a   1.000
_cell.length_b   1.000
_cell.length_c   1.000
_cell.angle_alpha   90.00
_cell.angle_beta   90.00
_cell.angle_gamma   90.00
#
_symmetry.space_group_name_H-M   'P 1'
#
loop_
_entity.id
_entity.type
_entity.pdbx_description
1 polymer ?
#
loop_
_entity_poly.entity_id
_entity_poly.type
_entity_poly.pdbx_seq_one_letter_code
_entity_poly.pdbx_strand_id
1 'polypeptide(L)'
;VDNEIAGIALYYYKYSTWKGPSLYLEDLIVSANHRRKGIGKKLVSALKEKAKKEKMGRFEWQVLDWNESAINFYKKLGADFDGEWLNVQLKL
;
A
#
# COMPACT_ATOMS: atom_id res chain seq x y z
N VAL A 1 -8.34 -13.96 12.02
CA VAL A 1 -9.60 -14.64 11.61
C VAL A 1 -9.54 -15.98 12.29
N ASP A 2 -10.55 -16.32 13.10
CA ASP A 2 -10.53 -17.58 13.86
C ASP A 2 -9.23 -17.75 14.68
N ASN A 3 -8.82 -16.66 15.34
CA ASN A 3 -7.58 -16.52 16.11
C ASN A 3 -6.25 -16.65 15.33
N GLU A 4 -6.28 -16.66 14.00
CA GLU A 4 -5.09 -16.66 13.15
C GLU A 4 -4.75 -15.27 12.56
N ILE A 5 -3.46 -15.03 12.34
CA ILE A 5 -2.95 -13.87 11.58
C ILE A 5 -3.20 -14.12 10.09
N ALA A 6 -4.18 -13.40 9.54
CA ALA A 6 -4.60 -13.58 8.15
C ALA A 6 -3.77 -12.77 7.13
N GLY A 7 -3.01 -11.77 7.60
CA GLY A 7 -2.20 -10.89 6.78
C GLY A 7 -1.69 -9.67 7.55
N ILE A 8 -0.80 -8.92 6.92
CA ILE A 8 -0.16 -7.73 7.47
C ILE A 8 -0.11 -6.61 6.44
N ALA A 9 -0.06 -5.37 6.93
CA ALA A 9 0.35 -4.21 6.16
C ALA A 9 1.46 -3.48 6.93
N LEU A 10 2.68 -3.50 6.39
CA LEU A 10 3.82 -2.78 6.94
C LEU A 10 3.87 -1.39 6.29
N TYR A 11 3.98 -0.35 7.09
CA TYR A 11 3.98 1.02 6.60
C TYR A 11 4.88 1.91 7.44
N TYR A 12 5.23 3.06 6.91
CA TYR A 12 5.97 4.10 7.62
C TYR A 12 5.55 5.50 7.17
N TYR A 13 5.97 6.50 7.95
CA TYR A 13 5.79 7.90 7.60
C TYR A 13 6.88 8.36 6.65
N LYS A 14 6.47 9.05 5.59
CA LYS A 14 7.33 9.69 4.60
C LYS A 14 6.96 11.17 4.56
N TYR A 15 7.84 11.99 3.99
CA TYR A 15 7.53 13.38 3.70
C TYR A 15 7.65 13.63 2.20
N SER A 16 6.63 14.27 1.63
CA SER A 16 6.69 14.83 0.28
C SER A 16 6.93 16.33 0.41
N THR A 17 7.97 16.85 -0.24
CA THR A 17 8.18 18.31 -0.29
C THR A 17 7.04 19.05 -0.99
N TRP A 18 6.26 18.36 -1.82
CA TRP A 18 5.14 18.91 -2.58
C TRP A 18 3.78 18.70 -1.91
N LYS A 19 3.63 17.63 -1.10
CA LYS A 19 2.34 17.21 -0.52
C LYS A 19 2.35 17.16 1.02
N GLY A 20 3.49 17.42 1.66
CA GLY A 20 3.66 17.36 3.11
C GLY A 20 3.73 15.93 3.66
N PRO A 21 3.31 15.73 4.93
CA PRO A 21 3.28 14.40 5.56
C PRO A 21 2.56 13.37 4.70
N SER A 22 3.18 12.20 4.56
CA SER A 22 2.72 11.12 3.69
C SER A 22 2.79 9.77 4.41
N LEU A 23 1.89 8.86 4.05
CA LEU A 23 1.96 7.47 4.47
C LEU A 23 2.51 6.63 3.31
N TYR A 24 3.50 5.79 3.59
CA TYR A 24 4.05 4.84 2.61
C TYR A 24 3.75 3.41 3.04
N LEU A 25 3.06 2.64 2.18
CA LEU A 25 2.84 1.21 2.39
C LEU A 25 4.01 0.45 1.76
N GLU A 26 4.79 -0.23 2.61
CA GLU A 26 5.96 -1.01 2.21
C GLU A 26 5.54 -2.40 1.74
N ASP A 27 4.91 -3.16 2.62
CA ASP A 27 4.49 -4.53 2.33
C ASP A 27 3.01 -4.73 2.63
N LEU A 28 2.32 -5.41 1.71
CA LEU A 28 0.96 -5.90 1.88
C LEU A 28 0.91 -7.40 1.60
N ILE A 29 0.70 -8.20 2.64
CA ILE A 29 0.69 -9.66 2.54
C ILE A 29 -0.59 -10.21 3.13
N VAL A 30 -1.25 -11.11 2.40
CA VAL A 30 -2.38 -11.91 2.90
C VAL A 30 -2.03 -13.38 2.72
N SER A 31 -2.13 -14.14 3.81
CA SER A 31 -1.89 -15.58 3.84
C SER A 31 -2.71 -16.27 2.76
N ALA A 32 -2.14 -17.25 2.05
CA ALA A 32 -2.76 -17.84 0.85
C ALA A 32 -4.21 -18.31 1.10
N ASN A 33 -4.44 -19.01 2.22
CA ASN A 33 -5.76 -19.53 2.63
C ASN A 33 -6.78 -18.44 3.00
N HIS A 34 -6.33 -17.19 3.09
CA HIS A 34 -7.11 -16.02 3.46
C HIS A 34 -7.29 -15.03 2.29
N ARG A 35 -6.68 -15.29 1.13
CA ARG A 35 -6.82 -14.43 -0.06
C ARG A 35 -8.25 -14.45 -0.60
N ARG A 36 -8.61 -13.42 -1.37
CA ARG A 36 -9.94 -13.22 -1.98
C ARG A 36 -11.12 -13.08 -1.00
N LYS A 37 -10.88 -13.08 0.31
CA LYS A 37 -11.88 -12.80 1.37
C LYS A 37 -11.99 -11.30 1.75
N GLY A 38 -11.46 -10.41 0.91
CA GLY A 38 -11.49 -8.94 1.14
C GLY A 38 -10.51 -8.40 2.20
N ILE A 39 -9.63 -9.23 2.76
CA ILE A 39 -8.70 -8.82 3.84
C ILE A 39 -7.70 -7.76 3.38
N GLY A 40 -7.08 -7.93 2.20
CA GLY A 40 -6.15 -6.92 1.66
C GLY A 40 -6.81 -5.55 1.50
N LYS A 41 -8.08 -5.52 1.04
CA LYS A 41 -8.85 -4.27 0.96
C LYS A 41 -9.05 -3.65 2.34
N LYS A 42 -9.40 -4.45 3.37
CA LYS A 42 -9.56 -3.96 4.74
C LYS A 42 -8.25 -3.35 5.30
N LEU A 43 -7.11 -4.01 5.05
CA LEU A 43 -5.80 -3.52 5.46
C LEU A 43 -5.46 -2.16 4.82
N VAL A 44 -5.58 -2.06 3.49
CA VAL A 44 -5.31 -0.79 2.76
C VAL A 44 -6.31 0.31 3.16
N SER A 45 -7.59 -0.04 3.33
CA SER A 45 -8.61 0.91 3.79
C SER A 45 -8.30 1.44 5.20
N ALA A 46 -7.82 0.60 6.12
CA ALA A 46 -7.43 1.06 7.45
C ALA A 46 -6.28 2.08 7.40
N LEU A 47 -5.27 1.84 6.56
CA LEU A 47 -4.17 2.79 6.35
C LEU A 47 -4.64 4.09 5.69
N LYS A 48 -5.55 4.01 4.72
CA LYS A 48 -6.17 5.20 4.09
C LYS A 48 -6.91 6.06 5.11
N GLU A 49 -7.71 5.45 5.99
CA GLU A 49 -8.41 6.19 7.04
C GLU A 49 -7.46 6.77 8.10
N LYS A 50 -6.37 6.07 8.44
CA LYS A 50 -5.30 6.62 9.29
C LYS A 50 -4.67 7.85 8.66
N ALA A 51 -4.27 7.78 7.38
CA ALA A 51 -3.68 8.90 6.66
C ALA A 51 -4.61 10.13 6.64
N LYS A 52 -5.91 9.92 6.40
CA LYS A 52 -6.93 11.00 6.48
C LYS A 52 -7.03 11.59 7.88
N LYS A 53 -7.14 10.76 8.92
CA LYS A 53 -7.24 11.20 10.32
C LYS A 53 -6.03 12.04 10.73
N GLU A 54 -4.85 11.68 10.23
CA GLU A 54 -3.59 12.38 10.49
C GLU A 54 -3.32 13.52 9.51
N LYS A 55 -4.31 13.88 8.67
CA LYS A 55 -4.25 14.99 7.69
C LYS A 55 -3.05 14.90 6.75
N MET A 56 -2.69 13.68 6.35
CA MET A 56 -1.61 13.44 5.39
C MET A 56 -2.05 13.80 3.98
N GLY A 57 -1.16 14.46 3.24
CA GLY A 57 -1.43 14.89 1.87
C GLY A 57 -1.25 13.79 0.83
N ARG A 58 -0.69 12.63 1.21
CA ARG A 58 -0.47 11.49 0.31
C ARG A 58 -0.46 10.16 1.04
N PHE A 59 -1.03 9.14 0.39
CA PHE A 59 -0.85 7.72 0.74
C PHE A 59 -0.43 6.98 -0.53
N GLU A 60 0.78 6.44 -0.55
CA GLU A 60 1.39 5.85 -1.74
C GLU A 60 2.15 4.56 -1.43
N TRP A 61 2.43 3.79 -2.47
CA TRP A 61 3.26 2.58 -2.44
C TRP A 61 3.75 2.28 -3.85
N GLN A 62 4.63 1.29 -3.95
CA GLN A 62 5.11 0.77 -5.23
C GLN A 62 4.56 -0.63 -5.50
N VAL A 63 4.47 -0.97 -6.77
CA VAL A 63 4.15 -2.33 -7.22
C VAL A 63 5.09 -2.67 -8.36
N LEU A 64 5.58 -3.91 -8.37
CA LEU A 64 6.37 -4.42 -9.48
C LEU A 64 5.50 -4.48 -10.74
N ASP A 65 6.02 -3.96 -11.85
CA ASP A 65 5.33 -3.83 -13.14
C ASP A 65 4.81 -5.17 -13.69
N TRP A 66 5.50 -6.26 -13.39
CA TRP A 66 5.11 -7.61 -13.76
C TRP A 66 4.07 -8.25 -12.83
N ASN A 67 3.73 -7.63 -11.69
CA ASN A 67 2.80 -8.21 -10.73
C ASN A 67 1.34 -7.87 -11.08
N GLU A 68 0.83 -8.46 -12.16
CA GLU A 68 -0.52 -8.22 -12.67
C GLU A 68 -1.62 -8.45 -11.62
N SER A 69 -1.43 -9.43 -10.73
CA SER A 69 -2.41 -9.72 -9.66
C SER A 69 -2.55 -8.55 -8.69
N ALA A 70 -1.42 -7.99 -8.25
CA ALA A 70 -1.41 -6.83 -7.37
C ALA A 70 -1.89 -5.57 -8.10
N ILE A 71 -1.46 -5.35 -9.35
CA ILE A 71 -1.90 -4.22 -10.19
C ILE A 71 -3.43 -4.23 -10.34
N ASN A 72 -4.01 -5.38 -10.69
CA ASN A 72 -5.47 -5.52 -10.82
C ASN A 72 -6.19 -5.33 -9.49
N PHE A 73 -5.59 -5.74 -8.37
CA PHE A 73 -6.11 -5.46 -7.04
C PHE A 73 -6.12 -3.95 -6.74
N TYR A 74 -5.04 -3.22 -7.01
CA TYR A 74 -4.95 -1.78 -6.77
C TYR A 74 -5.86 -0.96 -7.71
N LYS A 75 -5.99 -1.36 -8.98
CA LYS A 75 -6.99 -0.76 -9.91
C LYS A 75 -8.40 -0.85 -9.34
N LYS A 76 -8.79 -1.99 -8.76
CA LYS A 76 -10.11 -2.17 -8.11
C LYS A 76 -10.27 -1.35 -6.83
N LEU A 77 -9.18 -0.89 -6.22
CA LEU A 77 -9.21 0.04 -5.09
C LEU A 77 -9.31 1.51 -5.52
N GLY A 78 -9.22 1.79 -6.83
CA GLY A 78 -9.18 3.15 -7.37
C GLY A 78 -7.83 3.84 -7.12
N ALA A 79 -6.73 3.08 -7.11
CA ALA A 79 -5.39 3.64 -7.06
C ALA A 79 -5.00 4.20 -8.43
N ASP A 80 -4.41 5.40 -8.42
CA ASP A 80 -3.77 6.00 -9.58
C ASP A 80 -2.33 5.49 -9.70
N PHE A 81 -1.87 5.29 -10.94
CA PHE A 81 -0.53 4.78 -11.22
C PHE A 81 0.31 5.90 -11.86
N ASP A 82 1.37 6.30 -11.18
CA ASP A 82 2.37 7.24 -11.68
C ASP A 82 3.58 6.44 -12.20
N GLY A 83 3.85 6.55 -13.50
CA GLY A 83 4.96 5.87 -14.18
C GLY A 83 6.17 6.76 -14.45
N GLU A 84 6.18 8.00 -13.97
CA GLU A 84 7.24 8.97 -14.28
C GLU A 84 8.48 8.85 -13.38
N TRP A 85 8.35 8.13 -12.25
CA TRP A 85 9.42 8.00 -11.27
C TRP A 85 10.22 6.71 -11.43
N LEU A 86 11.55 6.84 -11.48
CA LEU A 86 12.49 5.73 -11.44
C LEU A 86 13.00 5.51 -10.02
N ASN A 87 13.13 4.24 -9.62
CA ASN A 87 13.84 3.87 -8.42
C ASN A 87 15.35 4.01 -8.65
N VAL A 88 16.01 4.81 -7.80
CA VAL A 88 17.45 5.05 -7.85
C VAL A 88 18.07 4.55 -6.55
N GLN A 89 19.12 3.74 -6.67
CA GLN A 89 19.86 3.17 -5.55
C GLN A 89 21.36 3.26 -5.80
N LEU A 90 22.14 3.56 -4.75
CA LEU A 90 23.59 3.42 -4.77
C LEU A 90 23.95 2.03 -4.25
N LYS A 91 24.90 1.36 -4.91
CA LYS A 91 25.55 0.19 -4.30
C LYS A 91 26.47 0.69 -3.20
N LEU A 92 26.31 0.13 -2.00
CA LEU A 92 27.19 0.35 -0.86
C LEU A 92 28.29 -0.71 -0.84
#